data_AF-W1YD30-F1
#
_entry.id   AF-W1YD30-F1
#
_cell.length_a   1.000
_cell.length_b   1.000
_cell.length_c   1.000
_cell.angle_alpha   90.00
_cell.angle_beta   90.00
_cell.angle_gamma   90.00
#
_symmetry.space_group_name_H-M   'P 1'
#
loop_
_entity.id
_entity.type
_entity.pdbx_description
1 polymer ?
#
loop_
_entity_poly.entity_id
_entity_poly.type
_entity_poly.pdbx_seq_one_letter_code
_entity_poly.pdbx_strand_id
1 'polypeptide(L)' 'SPHRELERELADWLGTDDAILFSSCFDANGAIFDVLLRAGDAIISDALNHASIIDGVRLCKATRYRYANGDVAELRSEEH' A
#
# COMPACT_ATOMS: atom_id res chain seq x y z
N SER A 1 5.44 23.71 9.79
CA SER A 1 4.41 23.37 10.78
C SER A 1 4.88 22.14 11.54
N PRO A 2 4.32 21.84 12.73
CA PRO A 2 4.63 20.61 13.46
C PRO A 2 4.46 19.33 12.62
N HIS A 3 3.45 19.29 11.73
CA HIS A 3 3.25 18.17 10.80
C HIS A 3 4.45 17.95 9.87
N ARG A 4 4.96 19.03 9.25
CA ARG A 4 6.10 18.96 8.33
C ARG A 4 7.41 18.57 9.02
N GLU A 5 7.55 18.90 10.30
CA GLU A 5 8.72 18.51 11.11
C GLU A 5 8.70 17.01 11.41
N LEU A 6 7.56 16.51 11.89
CA LEU A 6 7.36 15.08 12.11
C LEU A 6 7.52 14.26 10.82
N GLU A 7 7.03 14.74 9.68
CA GLU A 7 7.25 14.08 8.37
C GLU A 7 8.74 13.92 8.05
N ARG A 8 9.56 14.97 8.25
CA ARG A 8 11.00 14.89 8.02
C ARG A 8 11.70 13.96 9.00
N GLU A 9 11.37 14.04 10.29
CA GLU A 9 11.96 13.16 11.31
C GLU A 9 11.65 11.69 11.03
N LEU A 10 10.43 11.38 10.57
CA LEU A 10 10.04 10.03 10.19
C LEU A 10 10.77 9.56 8.92
N ALA A 11 10.89 10.42 7.91
CA ALA A 11 11.62 10.11 6.69
C ALA A 11 13.10 9.81 6.99
N ASP A 12 13.74 10.67 7.79
CA ASP A 12 15.12 10.48 8.24
C ASP A 12 15.29 9.19 9.05
N TRP A 13 14.36 8.89 9.96
CA TRP A 13 14.40 7.69 10.79
C TRP A 13 14.21 6.40 10.00
N LEU A 14 13.28 6.41 9.04
CA LEU A 14 12.98 5.25 8.19
C LEU A 14 13.92 5.12 6.98
N GLY A 15 14.75 6.14 6.73
CA GLY A 15 15.69 6.18 5.60
C GLY A 15 14.99 6.33 4.24
N THR A 16 13.88 7.07 4.18
CA THR A 16 13.14 7.38 2.95
C THR A 16 13.33 8.83 2.53
N ASP A 17 13.13 9.15 1.25
CA ASP A 17 13.33 10.51 0.72
C ASP A 17 12.32 11.53 1.29
N ASP A 18 11.11 11.10 1.61
CA ASP A 18 10.04 11.94 2.18
C ASP A 18 9.03 11.08 2.95
N ALA A 19 8.16 11.72 3.72
CA ALA A 19 7.01 11.09 4.37
C ALA A 19 5.78 12.01 4.34
N ILE A 20 4.59 11.42 4.28
CA ILE A 20 3.32 12.14 4.33
C ILE A 20 2.47 11.58 5.47
N LEU A 21 1.98 12.45 6.34
CA LEU A 21 1.11 12.06 7.44
C LEU A 21 -0.35 11.93 7.02
N PHE A 22 -1.01 10.91 7.55
CA PHE A 22 -2.46 10.73 7.50
C PHE A 22 -3.03 10.71 8.93
N SER A 23 -4.32 10.98 9.07
CA SER A 23 -5.03 10.87 10.36
C SER A 23 -4.97 9.47 10.97
N SER A 24 -4.87 8.43 10.13
CA SER A 24 -4.68 7.05 10.56
C SER A 24 -4.01 6.21 9.47
N CYS A 25 -3.48 5.05 9.85
CA CYS A 25 -2.99 4.06 8.88
C CYS A 25 -4.13 3.44 8.04
N PHE A 26 -5.38 3.50 8.52
CA PHE A 26 -6.53 3.09 7.73
C PHE A 26 -6.72 4.02 6.54
N ASP A 27 -6.67 5.33 6.79
CA ASP A 27 -6.79 6.37 5.76
C ASP A 27 -5.63 6.33 4.77
N ALA A 28 -4.39 6.14 5.27
CA ALA A 28 -3.20 6.02 4.44
C ALA A 28 -3.32 4.83 3.45
N ASN A 29 -3.63 3.63 3.96
CA ASN A 29 -3.79 2.43 3.14
C ASN A 29 -4.99 2.54 2.19
N GLY A 30 -6.07 3.21 2.60
CA GLY A 30 -7.23 3.44 1.75
C GLY A 30 -6.93 4.34 0.55
N ALA A 31 -6.08 5.34 0.72
CA ALA A 31 -5.80 6.36 -0.30
C ALA A 31 -4.66 6.00 -1.26
N ILE A 32 -3.60 5.34 -0.76
CA ILE A 32 -2.31 5.28 -1.48
C ILE A 32 -2.37 4.54 -2.82
N PHE A 33 -3.19 3.48 -2.92
CA PHE A 33 -3.25 2.65 -4.12
C PHE A 33 -3.84 3.38 -5.33
N ASP A 34 -4.87 4.22 -5.14
CA ASP A 34 -5.48 4.99 -6.24
C ASP A 34 -4.60 6.16 -6.70
N VAL A 35 -3.72 6.65 -5.82
CA VAL A 35 -2.73 7.69 -6.16
C VAL A 35 -1.58 7.13 -6.99
N LEU A 36 -1.09 5.93 -6.64
CA LEU A 36 0.10 5.35 -7.26
C LEU A 36 -0.20 4.56 -8.53
N LEU A 37 -1.38 3.95 -8.63
CA LEU A 37 -1.69 2.96 -9.65
C LEU A 37 -2.79 3.43 -10.58
N ARG A 38 -2.75 2.96 -11.82
CA ARG A 38 -3.72 3.26 -12.87
C ARG A 38 -4.33 1.99 -13.45
N ALA A 39 -5.34 2.17 -14.28
CA ALA A 39 -5.89 1.08 -15.09
C ALA A 39 -4.77 0.50 -15.98
N GLY A 40 -4.60 -0.82 -15.92
CA GLY A 40 -3.53 -1.54 -16.62
C GLY A 40 -2.37 -1.99 -15.71
N ASP A 41 -2.25 -1.43 -14.51
CA ASP A 41 -1.32 -1.94 -13.50
C ASP A 41 -1.91 -3.15 -12.76
N ALA A 42 -1.07 -3.87 -12.02
CA ALA A 42 -1.46 -5.03 -11.21
C ALA A 42 -1.08 -4.86 -9.74
N ILE A 43 -1.90 -5.40 -8.85
CA ILE A 43 -1.64 -5.51 -7.40
C ILE A 43 -1.77 -6.99 -7.03
N ILE A 44 -0.71 -7.54 -6.44
CA ILE A 44 -0.68 -8.89 -5.88
C ILE A 44 -0.71 -8.76 -4.35
N SER A 45 -1.81 -9.20 -3.71
CA SER A 45 -2.03 -9.01 -2.27
C SER A 45 -2.16 -10.33 -1.52
N ASP A 46 -1.52 -10.41 -0.36
CA ASP A 46 -1.67 -11.53 0.57
C ASP A 46 -3.13 -11.65 1.05
N ALA A 47 -3.62 -12.88 1.18
CA ALA A 47 -4.98 -13.16 1.56
C ALA A 47 -5.38 -12.74 2.97
N LEU A 48 -4.43 -12.58 3.90
CA LEU A 48 -4.64 -12.14 5.27
C LEU A 48 -4.09 -10.73 5.53
N ASN A 49 -3.82 -9.95 4.48
CA ASN A 49 -3.53 -8.53 4.64
C ASN A 49 -4.65 -7.82 5.43
N HIS A 50 -4.25 -6.80 6.19
CA HIS A 50 -5.17 -6.04 7.03
C HIS A 50 -6.33 -5.45 6.19
N ALA A 51 -7.53 -5.36 6.78
CA ALA A 51 -8.74 -4.92 6.08
C ALA A 51 -8.56 -3.56 5.37
N SER A 52 -7.80 -2.62 5.95
CA SER A 52 -7.53 -1.33 5.33
C SER A 52 -6.76 -1.41 4.00
N ILE A 53 -5.88 -2.41 3.85
CA ILE A 53 -5.18 -2.67 2.59
C ILE A 53 -6.15 -3.24 1.58
N ILE A 54 -6.97 -4.22 1.99
CA ILE A 54 -7.98 -4.84 1.12
C ILE A 54 -8.96 -3.79 0.58
N ASP A 55 -9.43 -2.88 1.44
CA ASP A 55 -10.36 -1.83 1.03
C ASP A 55 -9.70 -0.81 0.10
N GLY A 56 -8.46 -0.37 0.38
CA GLY A 56 -7.72 0.51 -0.53
C GLY A 56 -7.48 -0.12 -1.91
N VAL A 57 -7.10 -1.41 -1.94
CA VAL A 57 -6.92 -2.18 -3.18
C VAL A 57 -8.23 -2.32 -3.96
N ARG A 58 -9.38 -2.49 -3.28
CA ARG A 58 -10.70 -2.56 -3.92
C ARG A 58 -11.13 -1.26 -4.59
N LEU A 59 -10.76 -0.12 -4.01
CA LEU A 59 -11.07 1.21 -4.54
C LEU A 59 -10.21 1.58 -5.75
N CYS A 60 -9.03 0.97 -5.88
CA CYS A 60 -8.13 1.14 -7.01
C CYS A 60 -8.64 0.46 -8.30
N LYS A 61 -8.27 1.03 -9.46
CA LYS A 61 -8.60 0.53 -10.81
C LYS A 61 -7.65 -0.56 -11.34
N ALA A 62 -6.55 -0.83 -10.63
CA ALA A 62 -5.58 -1.85 -11.01
C ALA A 62 -6.21 -3.27 -10.95
N THR A 63 -5.66 -4.19 -11.75
CA THR A 63 -6.05 -5.60 -11.68
C THR A 63 -5.57 -6.20 -10.37
N ARG A 64 -6.43 -6.98 -9.70
CA ARG A 64 -6.16 -7.53 -8.38
C ARG A 64 -5.95 -9.02 -8.44
N TYR A 65 -4.82 -9.47 -7.92
CA TYR A 65 -4.47 -10.87 -7.71
C TYR A 65 -4.30 -11.12 -6.21
N ARG A 66 -4.69 -12.31 -5.76
CA ARG A 66 -4.65 -12.69 -4.34
C ARG A 66 -4.00 -14.05 -4.21
N TYR A 67 -3.02 -14.15 -3.31
CA TYR A 67 -2.34 -15.40 -2.98
C TYR A 67 -2.58 -15.77 -1.50
N ALA A 68 -2.47 -17.05 -1.17
CA ALA A 68 -2.60 -17.58 0.18
C ALA A 68 -1.55 -17.00 1.12
N ASN A 69 -1.88 -16.88 2.40
CA ASN A 69 -1.02 -16.18 3.35
C ASN A 69 0.38 -16.81 3.44
N GLY A 70 1.40 -16.00 3.17
CA GLY A 70 2.80 -16.45 3.19
C GLY A 70 3.19 -17.43 2.08
N ASP A 71 2.32 -17.70 1.10
CA ASP A 71 2.63 -18.59 -0.02
C ASP A 71 3.41 -17.83 -1.10
N VAL A 72 4.74 -17.87 -0.97
CA VAL A 72 5.67 -17.22 -1.93
C VAL A 72 5.63 -17.90 -3.30
N ALA A 73 5.26 -19.17 -3.38
CA ALA A 73 5.17 -19.86 -4.66
C ALA A 73 3.95 -19.38 -5.45
N GLU A 74 2.80 -19.25 -4.79
CA GLU A 74 1.59 -18.67 -5.38
C GLU A 74 1.78 -17.18 -5.70
N LEU A 75 2.46 -16.41 -4.83
CA LEU A 75 2.84 -15.03 -5.16
C LEU A 75 3.62 -14.94 -6.48
N ARG A 76 4.62 -15.81 -6.68
CA ARG A 76 5.46 -15.83 -7.89
C ARG A 76 4.70 -16.26 -9.14
N SER A 77 3.65 -17.07 -9.02
CA SER A 77 2.83 -17.42 -10.18
C SER A 77 1.96 -16.27 -10.69
N GLU A 78 1.78 -15.21 -9.89
CA GLU A 78 1.01 -14.02 -10.27
C GLU A 78 1.88 -12.89 -10.88
N GLU A 79 3.22 -12.98 -10.82
CA GLU A 79 4.18 -11.97 -11.32
C GLU A 79 4.34 -11.94 -12.86
N HIS A 80 3.29 -12.24 -13.63
CA HIS A 80 3.31 -12.35 -15.10
C HIS A 80 3.82 -11.12 -15.86
#